data_AF-A0A7Z9PUK0-F1
#
_entry.id   AF-A0A7Z9PUK0-F1
#
_cell.length_a   1.000
_cell.length_b   1.000
_cell.length_c   1.000
_cell.angle_alpha   90.00
_cell.angle_beta   90.00
_cell.angle_gamma   90.00
#
_symmetry.space_group_name_H-M   'P 1'
#
loop_
_entity.id
_entity.type
_entity.pdbx_description
1 polymer ?
#
loop_
_entity_poly.entity_id
_entity_poly.type
_entity_poly.pdbx_seq_one_letter_code
_entity_poly.pdbx_strand_id
1 'polypeptide(L)'
;MADSHNFVVFPTIHHIITCRASRLSRRWPFRSDDRADLEQGMRLHLIQRWPHFDPNRGTEQMFTEAVLGTWESQQLRDANRLKRKGRYQSRPLGSVPETELCSRQWRDVETQIDARELLERCLERLDPSERALLRLLEVHSERSLVEILGVSRRQIRNHLDLIRAKCSDLKKSD
;
A
#
# COMPACT_ATOMS: atom_id res chain seq x y z
N MET A 1 26.09 25.23 -16.06
CA MET A 1 25.72 23.79 -16.00
C MET A 1 26.94 22.94 -16.29
N ALA A 2 27.96 23.02 -15.43
CA ALA A 2 29.21 22.30 -15.59
C ALA A 2 29.59 21.69 -14.22
N ASP A 3 30.14 20.48 -14.26
CA ASP A 3 30.86 19.77 -13.19
C ASP A 3 30.10 19.02 -12.08
N SER A 4 28.78 18.79 -12.21
CA SER A 4 28.05 17.88 -11.29
C SER A 4 28.46 16.40 -11.42
N HIS A 5 29.26 16.02 -12.41
CA HIS A 5 29.61 14.60 -12.65
C HIS A 5 31.02 14.23 -12.19
N ASN A 6 31.91 15.20 -11.95
CA ASN A 6 33.31 14.91 -11.66
C ASN A 6 33.55 14.55 -10.19
N PHE A 7 32.66 14.96 -9.28
CA PHE A 7 32.90 14.77 -7.85
C PHE A 7 32.65 13.34 -7.34
N VAL A 8 31.78 12.57 -8.03
CA VAL A 8 31.57 11.13 -7.72
C VAL A 8 32.85 10.33 -8.01
N VAL A 9 33.76 10.89 -8.81
CA VAL A 9 35.05 10.31 -9.17
C VAL A 9 36.14 10.64 -8.15
N PHE A 10 35.92 11.60 -7.22
CA PHE A 10 36.94 11.90 -6.21
C PHE A 10 37.18 10.68 -5.30
N PRO A 11 38.41 10.13 -5.28
CA PRO A 11 38.71 8.92 -4.52
C PRO A 11 38.36 9.05 -3.03
N THR A 12 38.51 10.25 -2.47
CA THR A 12 38.18 10.56 -1.08
C THR A 12 36.69 10.45 -0.79
N ILE A 13 35.83 11.03 -1.64
CA ILE A 13 34.37 10.97 -1.47
C ILE A 13 33.89 9.53 -1.65
N HIS A 14 34.41 8.84 -2.65
CA HIS A 14 34.12 7.42 -2.86
C HIS A 14 34.47 6.59 -1.63
N HIS A 15 35.66 6.81 -1.05
CA HIS A 15 36.09 6.12 0.17
C HIS A 15 35.15 6.41 1.36
N ILE A 16 34.74 7.66 1.56
CA ILE A 16 33.79 8.05 2.61
C ILE A 16 32.47 7.29 2.46
N ILE A 17 31.91 7.24 1.24
CA ILE A 17 30.67 6.53 0.95
C ILE A 17 30.81 5.04 1.27
N THR A 18 31.87 4.41 0.75
CA THR A 18 32.13 2.98 0.96
C THR A 18 32.29 2.63 2.44
N CYS A 19 33.06 3.42 3.20
CA CYS A 19 33.24 3.22 4.63
C CYS A 19 31.92 3.40 5.40
N ARG A 20 31.14 4.43 5.08
CA ARG A 20 29.86 4.69 5.74
C ARG A 20 28.83 3.61 5.43
N ALA A 21 28.69 3.20 4.18
CA ALA A 21 27.79 2.12 3.79
C ALA A 21 28.17 0.79 4.45
N SER A 22 29.47 0.46 4.52
CA SER A 22 29.97 -0.74 5.23
C SER A 22 29.67 -0.71 6.73
N ARG A 23 29.78 0.47 7.38
CA ARG A 23 29.38 0.61 8.79
C ARG A 23 27.87 0.50 8.98
N LEU A 24 27.09 1.09 8.07
CA LEU A 24 25.63 1.12 8.17
C LEU A 24 25.01 -0.25 7.88
N SER A 25 25.53 -1.00 6.91
CA SER A 25 25.06 -2.36 6.57
C SER A 25 25.26 -3.38 7.70
N ARG A 26 26.17 -3.10 8.64
CA ARG A 26 26.39 -3.89 9.86
C ARG A 26 25.44 -3.54 11.01
N ARG A 27 24.66 -2.46 10.88
CA ARG A 27 23.71 -2.01 11.88
C ARG A 27 22.30 -2.44 11.51
N TRP A 28 21.56 -2.90 12.50
CA TRP A 28 20.11 -3.04 12.38
C TRP A 28 19.50 -1.66 11.99
N PRO A 29 18.57 -1.58 11.02
CA PRO A 29 17.80 -2.66 10.38
C PRO A 29 18.42 -3.29 9.12
N PHE A 30 19.61 -2.86 8.73
CA PHE A 30 20.22 -3.20 7.45
C PHE A 30 20.93 -4.55 7.53
N ARG A 31 21.12 -5.16 6.38
CA ARG A 31 21.86 -6.40 6.18
C ARG A 31 23.17 -6.11 5.44
N SER A 32 24.09 -7.06 5.50
CA SER A 32 25.34 -7.03 4.72
C SER A 32 25.10 -6.77 3.24
N ASP A 33 24.03 -7.38 2.72
CA ASP A 33 23.70 -7.38 1.29
C ASP A 33 23.17 -6.02 0.83
N ASP A 34 22.64 -5.21 1.76
CA ASP A 34 22.15 -3.86 1.47
C ASP A 34 23.30 -2.88 1.21
N ARG A 35 24.57 -3.29 1.39
CA ARG A 35 25.72 -2.39 1.25
C ARG A 35 25.74 -1.68 -0.11
N ALA A 36 25.53 -2.40 -1.21
CA ALA A 36 25.58 -1.82 -2.55
C ALA A 36 24.46 -0.78 -2.74
N ASP A 37 23.26 -1.09 -2.25
CA ASP A 37 22.10 -0.19 -2.30
C ASP A 37 22.32 1.06 -1.44
N LEU A 38 22.93 0.90 -0.26
CA LEU A 38 23.31 2.01 0.60
C LEU A 38 24.35 2.92 -0.06
N GLU A 39 25.39 2.36 -0.68
CA GLU A 39 26.38 3.13 -1.44
C GLU A 39 25.72 3.93 -2.57
N GLN A 40 24.82 3.30 -3.34
CA GLN A 40 24.10 3.95 -4.42
C GLN A 40 23.17 5.07 -3.90
N GLY A 41 22.44 4.80 -2.81
CA GLY A 41 21.55 5.79 -2.17
C GLY A 41 22.31 7.01 -1.65
N MET A 42 23.49 6.80 -1.05
CA MET A 42 24.38 7.88 -0.63
C MET A 42 24.86 8.73 -1.81
N ARG A 43 25.29 8.09 -2.91
CA ARG A 43 25.72 8.80 -4.14
C ARG A 43 24.58 9.64 -4.72
N LEU A 44 23.40 9.04 -4.86
CA LEU A 44 22.22 9.73 -5.39
C LEU A 44 21.87 10.95 -4.54
N HIS A 45 21.87 10.79 -3.21
CA HIS A 45 21.55 11.89 -2.31
C HIS A 45 22.58 13.02 -2.38
N LEU A 46 23.87 12.67 -2.50
CA LEU A 46 24.93 13.66 -2.65
C LEU A 46 24.79 14.44 -3.97
N ILE A 47 24.51 13.76 -5.09
CA ILE A 47 24.25 14.39 -6.39
C ILE A 47 23.07 15.37 -6.33
N GLN A 48 21.98 14.98 -5.68
CA GLN A 48 20.82 15.85 -5.52
C GLN A 48 21.11 17.11 -4.69
N ARG A 49 22.02 17.00 -3.71
CA ARG A 49 22.38 18.12 -2.82
C ARG A 49 23.53 18.96 -3.34
N TRP A 50 24.38 18.43 -4.23
CA TRP A 50 25.57 19.08 -4.75
C TRP A 50 25.37 20.52 -5.25
N PRO A 51 24.27 20.89 -5.92
CA PRO A 51 24.04 22.27 -6.36
C PRO A 51 24.01 23.31 -5.22
N HIS A 52 23.90 22.87 -3.96
CA HIS A 52 23.90 23.72 -2.77
C HIS A 52 25.28 23.81 -2.11
N PHE A 53 26.31 23.16 -2.67
CA PHE A 53 27.67 23.30 -2.19
C PHE A 53 28.19 24.70 -2.51
N ASP A 54 28.68 25.39 -1.47
CA ASP A 54 29.31 26.69 -1.58
C ASP A 54 30.76 26.56 -1.10
N PRO A 55 31.76 26.68 -2.00
CA PRO A 55 33.17 26.50 -1.66
C PRO A 55 33.67 27.58 -0.68
N ASN A 56 32.98 28.72 -0.55
CA ASN A 56 33.36 29.75 0.42
C ASN A 56 32.99 29.38 1.87
N ARG A 57 32.10 28.39 2.05
CA ARG A 57 31.62 27.95 3.38
C ARG A 57 32.39 26.75 3.92
N GLY A 58 33.16 26.05 3.10
CA GLY A 58 33.89 24.87 3.54
C GLY A 58 34.36 23.96 2.41
N THR A 59 34.96 22.84 2.79
CA THR A 59 35.49 21.83 1.87
C THR A 59 34.40 20.86 1.41
N GLU A 60 34.61 20.25 0.24
CA GLU A 60 33.72 19.21 -0.30
C GLU A 60 33.56 18.02 0.66
N GLN A 61 34.60 17.69 1.41
CA GLN A 61 34.57 16.63 2.42
C GLN A 61 33.61 16.99 3.56
N MET A 62 33.69 18.20 4.12
CA MET A 62 32.78 18.62 5.20
C MET A 62 31.33 18.66 4.72
N PHE A 63 31.11 19.15 3.50
CA PHE A 63 29.79 19.13 2.87
C PHE A 63 29.26 17.70 2.72
N THR A 64 30.08 16.80 2.17
CA THR A 64 29.75 15.38 2.01
C THR A 64 29.41 14.73 3.34
N GLU A 65 30.23 14.95 4.38
CA GLU A 65 30.00 14.38 5.71
C GLU A 65 28.69 14.86 6.34
N ALA A 66 28.35 16.14 6.19
CA ALA A 66 27.11 16.72 6.69
C ALA A 66 25.87 16.19 5.94
N VAL A 67 25.95 16.13 4.60
CA VAL A 67 24.87 15.59 3.75
C VAL A 67 24.63 14.12 4.06
N LEU A 68 25.68 13.31 4.10
CA LEU A 68 25.57 11.88 4.39
C LEU A 68 25.14 11.62 5.84
N GLY A 69 25.59 12.42 6.81
CA GLY A 69 25.13 12.29 8.20
C GLY A 69 23.62 12.55 8.35
N THR A 70 23.10 13.52 7.61
CA THR A 70 21.66 13.80 7.54
C THR A 70 20.90 12.65 6.91
N TRP A 71 21.41 12.12 5.79
CA TRP A 71 20.82 10.99 5.09
C TRP A 71 20.79 9.71 5.94
N GLU A 72 21.90 9.34 6.57
CA GLU A 72 21.98 8.19 7.47
C GLU A 72 20.95 8.29 8.61
N SER A 73 20.84 9.48 9.21
CA SER A 73 19.86 9.75 10.26
C SER A 73 18.43 9.58 9.75
N GLN A 74 18.15 10.04 8.52
CA GLN A 74 16.85 9.87 7.90
C GLN A 74 16.51 8.39 7.70
N GLN A 75 17.44 7.61 7.16
CA GLN A 75 17.22 6.18 6.91
C GLN A 75 16.98 5.39 8.20
N LEU A 76 17.74 5.67 9.26
CA LEU A 76 17.51 5.05 10.57
C LEU A 76 16.16 5.45 11.17
N ARG A 77 15.71 6.70 10.96
CA ARG A 77 14.38 7.14 11.42
C ARG A 77 13.26 6.43 10.67
N ASP A 78 13.39 6.29 9.35
CA ASP A 78 12.36 5.65 8.52
C ASP A 78 12.25 4.16 8.81
N ALA A 79 13.39 3.49 9.02
CA ALA A 79 13.43 2.13 9.52
C ALA A 79 12.74 1.95 10.88
N ASN A 80 13.04 2.82 11.84
CA ASN A 80 12.39 2.80 13.15
C ASN A 80 10.89 3.09 13.06
N ARG A 81 10.45 3.88 12.07
CA ARG A 81 9.03 4.11 11.79
C ARG A 81 8.37 2.86 11.21
N LEU A 82 9.03 2.15 10.30
CA LEU A 82 8.57 0.88 9.74
C LEU A 82 8.40 -0.20 10.83
N LYS A 83 9.34 -0.30 11.78
CA LYS A 83 9.24 -1.19 12.95
C LYS A 83 7.98 -0.91 13.78
N ARG A 84 7.71 0.36 14.10
CA ARG A 84 6.52 0.75 14.90
C ARG A 84 5.20 0.37 14.24
N LYS A 85 5.15 0.27 12.91
CA LYS A 85 3.95 -0.13 12.16
C LYS A 85 3.77 -1.65 12.07
N GLY A 86 4.65 -2.46 12.67
CA GLY A 86 4.61 -3.93 12.58
C GLY A 86 4.89 -4.49 11.17
N ARG A 87 5.27 -3.62 10.22
CA ARG A 87 5.46 -3.98 8.80
C ARG A 87 6.89 -4.40 8.46
N TYR A 88 7.81 -4.38 9.43
CA TYR A 88 9.20 -4.74 9.21
C TYR A 88 9.47 -6.20 9.58
N GLN A 89 8.83 -7.11 8.86
CA GLN A 89 9.29 -8.49 8.72
C GLN A 89 9.52 -8.76 7.24
N SER A 90 10.66 -8.31 6.70
CA SER A 90 11.11 -8.80 5.41
C SER A 90 11.48 -10.28 5.57
N ARG A 91 10.72 -11.15 4.92
CA ARG A 91 11.00 -12.57 4.83
C ARG A 91 11.49 -12.90 3.41
N PRO A 92 12.46 -13.80 3.24
CA PRO A 92 12.86 -14.28 1.91
C PRO A 92 11.64 -14.76 1.13
N LEU A 93 11.58 -14.46 -0.18
CA LEU A 93 10.43 -14.83 -1.01
C LEU A 93 10.17 -16.35 -0.99
N GLY A 94 11.21 -17.17 -1.02
CA GLY A 94 11.10 -18.63 -0.91
C GLY A 94 10.70 -19.17 0.46
N SER A 95 10.57 -18.31 1.48
CA SER A 95 10.03 -18.69 2.80
C SER A 95 8.57 -18.29 3.00
N VAL A 96 8.01 -17.56 2.05
CA VAL A 96 6.59 -17.19 2.05
C VAL A 96 5.83 -18.34 1.38
N PRO A 97 4.87 -18.98 2.06
CA PRO A 97 4.08 -20.03 1.43
C PRO A 97 3.29 -19.47 0.25
N GLU A 98 3.09 -20.28 -0.78
CA GLU A 98 2.37 -19.89 -2.01
C GLU A 98 0.97 -19.31 -1.72
N THR A 99 0.34 -19.77 -0.63
CA THR A 99 -0.95 -19.27 -0.12
C THR A 99 -0.94 -17.82 0.36
N GLU A 100 0.22 -17.28 0.73
CA GLU A 100 0.45 -15.86 1.08
C GLU A 100 0.92 -15.03 -0.13
N LEU A 101 1.57 -15.67 -1.11
CA LEU A 101 2.01 -15.04 -2.36
C LEU A 101 0.83 -14.71 -3.29
N CYS A 102 -0.24 -15.50 -3.24
CA CYS A 102 -1.52 -15.13 -3.85
C CYS A 102 -2.08 -13.90 -3.17
N SER A 103 -1.84 -12.73 -3.78
CA SER A 103 -2.40 -11.47 -3.34
C SER A 103 -3.90 -11.63 -3.13
N ARG A 104 -4.45 -11.01 -2.07
CA ARG A 104 -5.90 -10.95 -1.83
C ARG A 104 -6.69 -10.50 -3.07
N GLN A 105 -6.04 -9.73 -3.95
CA GLN A 105 -6.59 -9.21 -5.20
C GLN A 105 -7.02 -10.30 -6.20
N TRP A 106 -6.38 -11.48 -6.22
CA TRP A 106 -6.78 -12.58 -7.11
C TRP A 106 -7.89 -13.44 -6.50
N ARG A 107 -7.87 -13.65 -5.17
CA ARG A 107 -9.00 -14.27 -4.44
C ARG A 107 -10.29 -13.45 -4.60
N ASP A 108 -10.16 -12.13 -4.66
CA ASP A 108 -11.29 -11.24 -4.92
C ASP A 108 -11.89 -11.41 -6.32
N VAL A 109 -11.12 -11.77 -7.36
CA VAL A 109 -11.69 -11.91 -8.72
C VAL A 109 -12.60 -13.13 -8.81
N GLU A 110 -12.17 -14.27 -8.30
CA GLU A 110 -12.98 -15.50 -8.27
C GLU A 110 -14.21 -15.31 -7.37
N THR A 111 -14.02 -14.71 -6.19
CA THR A 111 -15.14 -14.36 -5.28
C THR A 111 -16.08 -13.31 -5.89
N GLN A 112 -15.58 -12.39 -6.73
CA GLN A 112 -16.40 -11.40 -7.45
C GLN A 112 -17.18 -12.03 -8.61
N ILE A 113 -16.59 -13.00 -9.32
CA ILE A 113 -17.28 -13.77 -10.36
C ILE A 113 -18.43 -14.55 -9.71
N ASP A 114 -18.17 -15.24 -8.60
CA ASP A 114 -19.19 -15.96 -7.84
C ASP A 114 -20.29 -15.03 -7.32
N ALA A 115 -19.91 -13.86 -6.78
CA ALA A 115 -20.86 -12.88 -6.27
C ALA A 115 -21.75 -12.30 -7.37
N ARG A 116 -21.20 -12.07 -8.58
CA ARG A 116 -21.96 -11.60 -9.73
C ARG A 116 -22.94 -12.66 -10.21
N GLU A 117 -22.50 -13.90 -10.36
CA GLU A 117 -23.36 -15.00 -10.78
C GLU A 117 -24.49 -15.26 -9.76
N LEU A 118 -24.16 -15.25 -8.47
CA LEU A 118 -25.15 -15.33 -7.38
C LEU A 118 -26.14 -14.17 -7.42
N LEU A 119 -25.68 -12.94 -7.70
CA LEU A 119 -26.56 -11.78 -7.82
C LEU A 119 -27.50 -11.91 -9.02
N GLU A 120 -27.00 -12.36 -10.18
CA GLU A 120 -27.81 -12.60 -11.38
C GLU A 120 -28.89 -13.65 -11.10
N ARG A 121 -28.53 -14.81 -10.51
CA ARG A 121 -29.48 -15.85 -10.08
C ARG A 121 -30.48 -15.35 -9.04
N CYS A 122 -30.06 -14.50 -8.10
CA CYS A 122 -30.95 -13.85 -7.13
C CYS A 122 -31.96 -12.96 -7.85
N LEU A 123 -31.50 -12.09 -8.75
CA LEU A 123 -32.36 -11.16 -9.47
C LEU A 123 -33.39 -11.90 -10.32
N GLU A 124 -33.03 -13.02 -10.96
CA GLU A 124 -33.96 -13.85 -11.73
C GLU A 124 -35.13 -14.38 -10.90
N ARG A 125 -34.89 -14.75 -9.64
CA ARG A 125 -35.92 -15.25 -8.71
C ARG A 125 -36.82 -14.18 -8.13
N LEU A 126 -36.42 -12.91 -8.20
CA LEU A 126 -37.21 -11.81 -7.67
C LEU A 126 -38.27 -11.38 -8.66
N ASP A 127 -39.46 -11.12 -8.14
CA ASP A 127 -40.56 -10.59 -8.93
C ASP A 127 -40.30 -9.13 -9.34
N PRO A 128 -40.92 -8.62 -10.43
CA PRO A 128 -40.70 -7.24 -10.88
C PRO A 128 -40.94 -6.19 -9.79
N SER A 129 -41.91 -6.42 -8.89
CA SER A 129 -42.19 -5.56 -7.74
C SER A 129 -41.09 -5.58 -6.68
N GLU A 130 -40.47 -6.74 -6.45
CA GLU A 130 -39.36 -6.91 -5.50
C GLU A 130 -38.09 -6.22 -6.02
N ARG A 131 -37.81 -6.35 -7.33
CA ARG A 131 -36.70 -5.66 -7.99
C ARG A 131 -36.89 -4.13 -7.95
N ALA A 132 -38.12 -3.66 -8.17
CA ALA A 132 -38.45 -2.24 -8.08
C ALA A 132 -38.24 -1.70 -6.65
N LEU A 133 -38.62 -2.46 -5.62
CA LEU A 133 -38.37 -2.10 -4.22
C LEU A 133 -36.86 -1.98 -3.91
N LEU A 134 -36.04 -2.92 -4.40
CA LEU A 134 -34.58 -2.87 -4.22
C LEU A 134 -33.95 -1.65 -4.91
N ARG A 135 -34.39 -1.31 -6.12
CA ARG A 135 -33.94 -0.09 -6.82
C ARG A 135 -34.33 1.19 -6.08
N LEU A 136 -35.51 1.21 -5.48
CA LEU A 136 -35.95 2.37 -4.69
C LEU A 136 -35.14 2.51 -3.39
N LEU A 137 -34.70 1.41 -2.77
CA LEU A 137 -33.81 1.41 -1.61
C LEU A 137 -32.39 1.89 -1.90
N GLU A 138 -31.94 1.77 -3.14
CA GLU A 138 -30.62 2.27 -3.56
C GLU A 138 -30.53 3.79 -3.46
N VAL A 139 -31.64 4.48 -3.76
CA VAL A 139 -31.73 5.94 -3.82
C VAL A 139 -32.36 6.54 -2.56
N HIS A 140 -33.26 5.81 -1.90
CA HIS A 140 -34.08 6.33 -0.82
C HIS A 140 -33.95 5.52 0.47
N SER A 141 -33.98 6.20 1.61
CA SER A 141 -34.00 5.55 2.91
C SER A 141 -35.35 4.85 3.19
N GLU A 142 -35.37 3.82 4.04
CA GLU A 142 -36.60 3.13 4.47
C GLU A 142 -37.70 4.10 4.93
N ARG A 143 -37.31 5.23 5.54
CA ARG A 143 -38.26 6.25 6.00
C ARG A 143 -38.96 6.95 4.83
N SER A 144 -38.21 7.26 3.78
CA SER A 144 -38.72 7.93 2.58
C SER A 144 -39.61 6.98 1.77
N LEU A 145 -39.32 5.67 1.80
CA LEU A 145 -40.13 4.68 1.09
C LEU A 145 -41.53 4.50 1.66
N VAL A 146 -41.71 4.70 2.96
CA VAL A 146 -43.05 4.71 3.59
C VAL A 146 -43.91 5.80 2.99
N GLU A 147 -43.33 6.98 2.77
CA GLU A 147 -44.02 8.14 2.22
C GLU A 147 -44.28 7.96 0.72
N ILE A 148 -43.32 7.41 -0.02
CA ILE A 148 -43.43 7.18 -1.48
C ILE A 148 -44.42 6.06 -1.81
N LEU A 149 -44.37 4.94 -1.08
CA LEU A 149 -45.18 3.76 -1.37
C LEU A 149 -46.51 3.73 -0.58
N GLY A 150 -46.69 4.63 0.39
CA GLY A 150 -47.88 4.67 1.24
C GLY A 150 -48.05 3.42 2.13
N VAL A 151 -46.99 2.64 2.34
CA VAL A 151 -47.01 1.38 3.10
C VAL A 151 -46.24 1.51 4.42
N SER A 152 -46.64 0.73 5.42
CA SER A 152 -45.99 0.77 6.73
C SER A 152 -44.54 0.26 6.68
N ARG A 153 -43.67 0.79 7.54
CA ARG A 153 -42.27 0.29 7.70
C ARG A 153 -42.21 -1.21 7.95
N ARG A 154 -43.19 -1.75 8.68
CA ARG A 154 -43.29 -3.17 8.97
C ARG A 154 -43.52 -3.99 7.70
N GLN A 155 -44.40 -3.54 6.80
CA GLN A 155 -44.63 -4.20 5.52
C GLN A 155 -43.38 -4.16 4.63
N ILE A 156 -42.67 -3.03 4.58
CA ILE A 156 -41.40 -2.92 3.85
C ILE A 156 -40.38 -3.94 4.38
N ARG A 157 -40.21 -4.01 5.71
CA ARG A 157 -39.27 -4.96 6.34
C ARG A 157 -39.67 -6.41 6.10
N ASN A 158 -40.94 -6.75 6.24
CA ASN A 158 -41.44 -8.10 5.93
C ASN A 158 -41.14 -8.49 4.48
N HIS A 159 -41.28 -7.54 3.54
CA HIS A 159 -40.97 -7.78 2.12
C HIS A 159 -39.46 -7.97 1.90
N LEU A 160 -38.62 -7.20 2.58
CA LEU A 160 -37.16 -7.35 2.53
C LEU A 160 -36.68 -8.65 3.17
N ASP A 161 -37.31 -9.09 4.26
CA ASP A 161 -37.01 -10.36 4.90
C ASP A 161 -37.40 -11.54 3.99
N LEU A 162 -38.50 -11.41 3.23
CA LEU A 162 -38.91 -12.40 2.23
C LEU A 162 -37.93 -12.46 1.05
N ILE A 163 -37.49 -11.30 0.54
CA ILE A 163 -36.42 -11.20 -0.48
C ILE A 163 -35.13 -11.84 0.05
N ARG A 164 -34.75 -11.55 1.30
CA ARG A 164 -33.55 -12.12 1.93
C ARG A 164 -33.66 -13.64 2.07
N ALA A 165 -34.83 -14.17 2.44
CA ALA A 165 -35.07 -15.61 2.51
C ALA A 165 -34.88 -16.27 1.14
N LYS A 166 -35.53 -15.74 0.09
CA LYS A 166 -35.39 -16.21 -1.31
C LYS A 166 -33.93 -16.25 -1.78
N CYS A 167 -33.15 -15.22 -1.46
CA CYS A 167 -31.73 -15.16 -1.81
C CYS A 167 -30.85 -16.09 -0.93
N SER A 168 -31.22 -16.31 0.33
CA SER A 168 -30.48 -17.20 1.24
C SER A 168 -30.62 -18.68 0.90
N ASP A 169 -31.74 -19.07 0.29
CA ASP A 169 -31.98 -20.45 -0.14
C ASP A 169 -31.14 -20.82 -1.38
N LEU A 170 -30.74 -19.84 -2.20
CA LEU A 170 -29.78 -20.05 -3.30
C LEU A 170 -28.42 -20.50 -2.78
N LYS A 171 -27.95 -19.89 -1.68
CA LYS A 171 -26.63 -20.19 -1.08
C LYS A 171 -26.52 -21.59 -0.47
N LYS A 172 -27.63 -22.31 -0.30
CA LYS A 172 -27.67 -23.68 0.26
C LYS A 172 -27.81 -24.77 -0.81
N SER A 173 -28.11 -24.39 -2.04
CA SER A 173 -28.35 -25.32 -3.16
C SER A 173 -27.12 -25.52 -4.05
N ASP A 174 -26.11 -24.65 -3.92
CA ASP A 174 -24.74 -24.83 -4.42
C ASP A 174 -23.86 -25.38 -3.29
#